data_AF-A0A955IEF9-F1
#
_entry.id   AF-A0A955IEF9-F1
#
_cell.length_a   1.000
_cell.length_b   1.000
_cell.length_c   1.000
_cell.angle_alpha   90.00
_cell.angle_beta   90.00
_cell.angle_gamma   90.00
#
_symmetry.space_group_name_H-M   'P 1'
#
loop_
_entity.id
_entity.type
_entity.pdbx_description
1 polymer ?
#
loop_
_entity_poly.entity_id
_entity_poly.type
_entity_poly.pdbx_seq_one_letter_code
_entity_poly.pdbx_strand_id
1 'polypeptide(L)'
;MSAAEVAQRLDAVRGYAIALPSARSATACIGFCWGGSTTFEYATAQKELRAAVVYYGTAPQDKVALTRIACPVLGLYGGDDARVTSTVEPTKTVMRELGKTYAPHVYAGAGHGFLRQQSGRDGKNLEAAKGAWQETIAFLRNRLESPGVGAADER
;
A
#
# COMPACT_ATOMS: atom_id res chain seq x y z
N MET A 1 12.35 -0.30 -17.82
CA MET A 1 11.01 0.28 -17.61
C MET A 1 11.13 1.33 -16.52
N SER A 2 10.89 2.58 -16.86
CA SER A 2 10.96 3.73 -15.94
C SER A 2 9.77 3.75 -14.97
N ALA A 3 9.88 4.48 -13.86
CA ALA A 3 8.76 4.66 -12.93
C ALA A 3 7.53 5.29 -13.61
N ALA A 4 7.74 6.20 -14.56
CA ALA A 4 6.68 6.83 -15.36
C ALA A 4 5.96 5.81 -16.25
N GLU A 5 6.69 4.92 -16.92
CA GLU A 5 6.09 3.86 -17.74
C GLU A 5 5.27 2.89 -16.88
N VAL A 6 5.73 2.58 -15.67
CA VAL A 6 4.97 1.73 -14.72
C VAL A 6 3.69 2.44 -14.28
N ALA A 7 3.76 3.72 -13.90
CA ALA A 7 2.60 4.50 -13.50
C ALA A 7 1.57 4.60 -14.64
N GLN A 8 2.02 4.89 -15.86
CA GLN A 8 1.14 4.94 -17.03
C GLN A 8 0.42 3.61 -17.28
N ARG A 9 1.12 2.48 -17.14
CA ARG A 9 0.52 1.14 -17.28
C ARG A 9 -0.49 0.86 -16.18
N LEU A 10 -0.20 1.24 -14.93
CA LEU A 10 -1.13 1.09 -13.81
C LEU A 10 -2.37 1.99 -14.00
N ASP A 11 -2.21 3.21 -14.52
CA ASP A 11 -3.32 4.10 -14.86
C ASP A 11 -4.22 3.53 -15.95
N ALA A 12 -3.64 2.92 -17.00
CA ALA A 12 -4.43 2.25 -18.02
C ALA A 12 -5.25 1.09 -17.45
N VAL A 13 -4.66 0.28 -16.55
CA VAL A 13 -5.37 -0.80 -15.85
C VAL A 13 -6.46 -0.24 -14.95
N ARG A 14 -6.17 0.81 -14.19
CA ARG A 14 -7.16 1.49 -13.34
C ARG A 14 -8.33 2.01 -14.18
N GLY A 15 -8.04 2.73 -15.27
CA GLY A 15 -9.04 3.29 -16.18
C GLY A 15 -9.95 2.22 -16.77
N TYR A 16 -9.37 1.09 -17.20
CA TYR A 16 -10.16 -0.06 -17.63
C TYR A 16 -11.02 -0.63 -16.50
N ALA A 17 -10.43 -0.84 -15.31
CA ALA A 17 -11.13 -1.45 -14.18
C ALA A 17 -12.34 -0.62 -13.72
N ILE A 18 -12.22 0.71 -13.62
CA ILE A 18 -13.34 1.58 -13.20
C ILE A 18 -14.41 1.76 -14.28
N ALA A 19 -14.13 1.40 -15.53
CA ALA A 19 -15.10 1.42 -16.62
C ALA A 19 -15.99 0.17 -16.65
N LEU A 20 -15.67 -0.87 -15.87
CA LEU A 20 -16.48 -2.08 -15.81
C LEU A 20 -17.82 -1.80 -15.11
N PRO A 21 -18.96 -2.35 -15.58
CA PRO A 21 -20.28 -2.07 -15.00
C PRO A 21 -20.44 -2.43 -13.52
N SER A 22 -19.65 -3.38 -13.02
CA SER A 22 -19.66 -3.83 -11.63
C SER A 22 -18.69 -3.05 -10.73
N ALA A 23 -17.88 -2.16 -11.29
CA ALA A 23 -16.85 -1.44 -10.55
C ALA A 23 -17.39 -0.17 -9.88
N ARG A 24 -16.76 0.21 -8.78
CA ARG A 24 -16.85 1.55 -8.21
C ARG A 24 -15.67 2.38 -8.71
N SER A 25 -15.82 3.71 -8.72
CA SER A 25 -14.72 4.63 -9.05
C SER A 25 -13.62 4.66 -7.98
N ALA A 26 -13.95 4.25 -6.74
CA ALA A 26 -13.00 4.13 -5.64
C ALA A 26 -12.06 2.93 -5.86
N THR A 27 -10.77 3.20 -6.07
CA THR A 27 -9.76 2.18 -6.36
C THR A 27 -8.65 2.16 -5.32
N ALA A 28 -8.07 0.98 -5.08
CA ALA A 28 -6.86 0.80 -4.31
C ALA A 28 -5.80 0.04 -5.11
N CYS A 29 -4.54 0.19 -4.74
CA CYS A 29 -3.43 -0.57 -5.30
C CYS A 29 -2.80 -1.45 -4.21
N ILE A 30 -2.55 -2.71 -4.53
CA ILE A 30 -1.87 -3.66 -3.64
C ILE A 30 -0.66 -4.19 -4.38
N GLY A 31 0.49 -4.23 -3.73
CA GLY A 31 1.72 -4.71 -4.34
C GLY A 31 2.63 -5.44 -3.37
N PHE A 32 3.43 -6.35 -3.91
CA PHE A 32 4.29 -7.27 -3.16
C PHE A 32 5.75 -7.14 -3.60
N CYS A 33 6.69 -7.04 -2.66
CA CYS A 33 8.14 -6.93 -2.96
C CYS A 33 8.41 -5.70 -3.83
N TRP A 34 8.96 -5.89 -5.05
CA TRP A 34 9.09 -4.83 -6.04
C TRP A 34 7.75 -4.17 -6.34
N GLY A 35 6.68 -4.97 -6.43
CA GLY A 35 5.32 -4.47 -6.55
C GLY A 35 4.90 -3.59 -5.37
N GLY A 36 5.39 -3.87 -4.15
CA GLY A 36 5.12 -3.04 -2.97
C GLY A 36 5.79 -1.67 -3.07
N SER A 37 7.06 -1.63 -3.48
CA SER A 37 7.74 -0.35 -3.76
C SER A 37 7.06 0.41 -4.91
N THR A 38 6.66 -0.30 -5.96
CA THR A 38 5.88 0.26 -7.08
C THR A 38 4.53 0.80 -6.63
N THR A 39 3.83 0.15 -5.70
CA THR A 39 2.57 0.65 -5.12
C THR A 39 2.80 1.93 -4.32
N PHE A 40 3.90 2.03 -3.59
CA PHE A 40 4.28 3.24 -2.87
C PHE A 40 4.56 4.39 -3.85
N GLU A 41 5.33 4.12 -4.91
CA GLU A 41 5.61 5.08 -5.98
C GLU A 41 4.32 5.51 -6.69
N TYR A 42 3.44 4.57 -7.01
CA TYR A 42 2.17 4.84 -7.69
C TYR A 42 1.23 5.71 -6.85
N ALA A 43 1.26 5.58 -5.52
CA ALA A 43 0.52 6.46 -4.62
C ALA A 43 0.99 7.93 -4.70
N THR A 44 2.21 8.20 -5.16
CA THR A 44 2.71 9.55 -5.44
C THR A 44 2.23 10.11 -6.78
N ALA A 45 1.89 9.22 -7.73
CA ALA A 45 1.56 9.57 -9.11
C ALA A 45 0.04 9.66 -9.34
N GLN A 46 -0.74 8.75 -8.77
CA GLN A 46 -2.19 8.65 -8.99
C GLN A 46 -2.99 9.28 -7.85
N LYS A 47 -3.50 10.49 -8.09
CA LYS A 47 -4.24 11.29 -7.09
C LYS A 47 -5.63 10.75 -6.74
N GLU A 48 -6.24 9.97 -7.63
CA GLU A 48 -7.57 9.40 -7.41
C GLU A 48 -7.53 8.05 -6.67
N LEU A 49 -6.34 7.56 -6.31
CA LEU A 49 -6.21 6.35 -5.51
C LEU A 49 -6.79 6.60 -4.11
N ARG A 50 -7.63 5.70 -3.61
CA ARG A 50 -8.24 5.79 -2.27
C ARG A 50 -7.39 5.13 -1.19
N ALA A 51 -6.54 4.18 -1.58
CA ALA A 51 -5.71 3.41 -0.66
C ALA A 51 -4.54 2.73 -1.39
N ALA A 52 -3.42 2.57 -0.68
CA ALA A 52 -2.27 1.80 -1.12
C ALA A 52 -1.89 0.76 -0.06
N VAL A 53 -1.67 -0.49 -0.46
CA VAL A 53 -1.26 -1.58 0.43
C VAL A 53 0.07 -2.14 -0.05
N VAL A 54 1.09 -1.97 0.79
CA VAL A 54 2.49 -2.27 0.48
C VAL A 54 2.93 -3.48 1.29
N TYR A 55 3.18 -4.60 0.62
CA TYR A 55 3.79 -5.77 1.24
C TYR A 55 5.29 -5.79 0.99
N TYR A 56 6.07 -5.71 2.08
CA TYR A 56 7.53 -5.82 2.11
C TYR A 56 8.23 -5.03 0.97
N GLY A 57 7.75 -3.80 0.74
CA GLY A 57 8.28 -2.84 -0.22
C GLY A 57 8.69 -1.53 0.46
N THR A 58 9.74 -0.90 -0.06
CA THR A 58 10.29 0.35 0.50
C THR A 58 9.62 1.57 -0.12
N ALA A 59 9.51 2.66 0.65
CA ALA A 59 9.08 3.95 0.16
C ALA A 59 10.09 4.57 -0.83
N PRO A 60 9.67 5.55 -1.65
CA PRO A 60 10.57 6.39 -2.44
C PRO A 60 11.62 7.04 -1.54
N GLN A 61 12.88 7.05 -1.99
CA GLN A 61 13.98 7.68 -1.25
C GLN A 61 13.88 9.21 -1.26
N ASP A 62 13.29 9.78 -2.31
CA ASP A 62 13.07 11.21 -2.43
C ASP A 62 11.90 11.64 -1.51
N LYS A 63 12.22 12.47 -0.51
CA LYS A 63 11.21 13.05 0.39
C LYS A 63 10.20 13.93 -0.36
N VAL A 64 10.61 14.56 -1.47
CA VAL A 64 9.70 15.38 -2.29
C VAL A 64 8.62 14.50 -2.93
N ALA A 65 8.95 13.28 -3.34
CA ALA A 65 7.96 12.33 -3.86
C ALA A 65 6.89 11.99 -2.80
N LEU A 66 7.27 11.83 -1.53
CA LEU A 66 6.34 11.54 -0.43
C LEU A 66 5.29 12.66 -0.21
N THR A 67 5.62 13.91 -0.54
CA THR A 67 4.66 15.03 -0.47
C THR A 67 3.46 14.83 -1.41
N ARG A 68 3.67 14.11 -2.51
CA ARG A 68 2.68 13.87 -3.55
C ARG A 68 1.73 12.72 -3.24
N ILE A 69 1.99 11.95 -2.18
CA ILE A 69 1.11 10.84 -1.78
C ILE A 69 -0.27 11.38 -1.46
N ALA A 70 -1.26 10.93 -2.21
CA ALA A 70 -2.64 11.43 -2.13
C ALA A 70 -3.56 10.55 -1.29
N CYS A 71 -3.12 9.36 -0.89
CA CYS A 71 -3.95 8.38 -0.20
C CYS A 71 -3.29 7.80 1.06
N PRO A 72 -4.08 7.25 1.99
CA PRO A 72 -3.55 6.43 3.07
C PRO A 72 -2.76 5.22 2.57
N VAL A 73 -1.65 4.92 3.22
CA VAL A 73 -0.78 3.78 2.91
C VAL A 73 -0.76 2.80 4.09
N LEU A 74 -1.09 1.53 3.85
CA LEU A 74 -0.88 0.41 4.76
C LEU A 74 0.41 -0.31 4.37
N GLY A 75 1.33 -0.49 5.32
CA GLY A 75 2.59 -1.20 5.10
C GLY A 75 2.64 -2.50 5.91
N LEU A 76 3.04 -3.61 5.30
CA LEU A 76 3.02 -4.95 5.90
C LEU A 76 4.37 -5.63 5.70
N TYR A 77 5.13 -5.78 6.78
CA TYR A 77 6.57 -6.08 6.74
C TYR A 77 6.93 -7.34 7.55
N GLY A 78 7.89 -8.11 7.06
CA GLY A 78 8.52 -9.17 7.84
C GLY A 78 9.60 -8.59 8.75
N GLY A 79 9.54 -8.87 10.06
CA GLY A 79 10.50 -8.36 11.04
C GLY A 79 11.94 -8.79 10.78
N ASP A 80 12.14 -9.95 10.18
CA ASP A 80 13.48 -10.49 9.89
C ASP A 80 13.98 -10.10 8.47
N ASP A 81 13.29 -9.19 7.80
CA ASP A 81 13.74 -8.57 6.56
C ASP A 81 14.36 -7.20 6.85
N ALA A 82 15.54 -7.19 7.47
CA ALA A 82 16.21 -5.97 7.91
C ALA A 82 16.43 -4.95 6.79
N ARG A 83 16.60 -5.40 5.54
CA ARG A 83 16.78 -4.54 4.36
C ARG A 83 15.57 -3.63 4.12
N VAL A 84 14.36 -4.10 4.39
CA VAL A 84 13.12 -3.33 4.22
C VAL A 84 12.65 -2.75 5.55
N THR A 85 12.68 -3.53 6.63
CA THR A 85 12.16 -3.11 7.94
C THR A 85 12.93 -1.92 8.52
N SER A 86 14.23 -1.79 8.21
CA SER A 86 15.02 -0.60 8.58
C SER A 86 14.51 0.71 7.95
N THR A 87 13.78 0.64 6.83
CA THR A 87 13.24 1.84 6.16
C THR A 87 11.88 2.29 6.74
N VAL A 88 11.23 1.45 7.55
CA VAL A 88 9.86 1.68 8.03
C VAL A 88 9.77 2.91 8.91
N GLU A 89 10.63 3.03 9.93
CA GLU A 89 10.55 4.13 10.89
C GLU A 89 10.99 5.49 10.34
N PRO A 90 12.04 5.57 9.50
CA PRO A 90 12.33 6.78 8.73
C PRO A 90 11.15 7.22 7.86
N THR A 91 10.52 6.28 7.15
CA THR A 91 9.34 6.57 6.30
C THR A 91 8.18 7.10 7.14
N LYS A 92 7.89 6.45 8.28
CA LYS A 92 6.82 6.85 9.19
C LYS A 92 7.04 8.24 9.77
N THR A 93 8.28 8.57 10.12
CA THR A 93 8.64 9.91 10.60
C THR A 93 8.36 10.97 9.53
N VAL A 94 8.85 10.77 8.31
CA VAL A 94 8.64 11.74 7.22
C VAL A 94 7.16 11.85 6.83
N MET A 95 6.44 10.73 6.72
CA MET A 95 5.01 10.74 6.41
C MET A 95 4.20 11.49 7.48
N ARG A 96 4.56 11.33 8.76
CA ARG A 96 3.95 12.07 9.88
C ARG A 96 4.23 13.57 9.78
N GLU A 97 5.47 13.96 9.52
CA GLU A 97 5.87 15.38 9.33
C GLU A 97 5.10 16.04 8.17
N LEU A 98 4.82 15.28 7.12
CA LEU A 98 4.04 15.73 5.96
C LEU A 98 2.52 15.66 6.16
N GLY A 99 2.04 15.27 7.35
CA GLY A 99 0.61 15.11 7.64
C GLY A 99 -0.07 13.98 6.84
N LYS A 100 0.71 13.01 6.33
CA LYS A 100 0.21 11.88 5.54
C LYS A 100 -0.12 10.68 6.44
N THR A 101 -1.07 9.86 6.01
CA THR A 101 -1.43 8.63 6.72
C THR A 101 -0.57 7.45 6.25
N TYR A 102 0.25 6.91 7.15
CA TYR A 102 0.99 5.68 6.94
C TYR A 102 0.88 4.77 8.16
N ALA A 103 0.35 3.56 7.96
CA ALA A 103 0.12 2.56 9.00
C ALA A 103 0.99 1.31 8.72
N PRO A 104 2.24 1.26 9.22
CA PRO A 104 3.06 0.07 9.09
C PRO A 104 2.80 -0.97 10.18
N HIS A 105 2.76 -2.24 9.81
CA HIS A 105 2.80 -3.39 10.69
C HIS A 105 4.04 -4.24 10.39
N VAL A 106 4.76 -4.62 11.43
CA VAL A 106 5.97 -5.44 11.34
C VAL A 106 5.71 -6.74 12.10
N TYR A 107 5.78 -7.87 11.39
CA TYR A 107 5.53 -9.20 11.95
C TYR A 107 6.84 -9.85 12.37
N ALA A 108 7.11 -9.91 13.67
CA ALA A 108 8.35 -10.48 14.23
C ALA A 108 8.56 -11.93 13.77
N GLY A 109 9.79 -12.30 13.41
CA GLY A 109 10.13 -13.64 12.94
C GLY A 109 9.71 -13.96 11.50
N ALA A 110 8.92 -13.10 10.85
CA ALA A 110 8.53 -13.29 9.46
C ALA A 110 9.58 -12.71 8.51
N GLY A 111 9.77 -13.38 7.37
CA GLY A 111 10.74 -13.00 6.36
C GLY A 111 10.14 -12.18 5.22
N HIS A 112 11.02 -11.78 4.30
CA HIS A 112 10.60 -11.24 3.01
C HIS A 112 9.72 -12.23 2.26
N GLY A 113 8.61 -11.78 1.67
CA GLY A 113 7.73 -12.66 0.91
C GLY A 113 6.93 -13.66 1.76
N PHE A 114 6.66 -13.35 3.03
CA PHE A 114 5.95 -14.26 3.96
C PHE A 114 4.60 -14.77 3.43
N LEU A 115 3.89 -13.98 2.61
CA LEU A 115 2.65 -14.39 1.95
C LEU A 115 2.84 -15.55 0.96
N ARG A 116 3.98 -15.60 0.27
CA ARG A 116 4.34 -16.67 -0.68
C ARG A 116 4.93 -17.88 0.04
N GLN A 117 5.73 -17.66 1.08
CA GLN A 117 6.48 -18.70 1.79
C GLN A 117 5.88 -19.05 3.15
N GLN A 118 4.58 -19.34 3.19
CA GLN A 118 3.83 -19.44 4.46
C GLN A 118 4.35 -20.53 5.41
N SER A 119 4.92 -21.62 4.89
CA SER A 119 5.50 -22.70 5.70
C SER A 119 6.89 -22.39 6.27
N GLY A 120 7.50 -21.27 5.88
CA GLY A 120 8.84 -20.89 6.31
C GLY A 120 8.89 -20.28 7.72
N ARG A 121 10.10 -20.23 8.27
CA ARG A 121 10.42 -19.58 9.56
C ARG A 121 9.57 -20.09 10.72
N ASP A 122 9.51 -21.41 10.87
CA ASP A 122 8.84 -22.08 12.00
C ASP A 122 7.39 -21.61 12.20
N GLY A 123 6.66 -21.41 11.10
CA GLY A 123 5.27 -20.96 11.10
C GLY A 123 5.07 -19.44 11.25
N LYS A 124 6.13 -18.65 11.49
CA LYS A 124 6.03 -17.18 11.61
C LYS A 124 5.54 -16.52 10.34
N ASN A 125 5.89 -17.07 9.18
CA ASN A 125 5.37 -16.55 7.91
C ASN A 125 3.85 -16.77 7.78
N LEU A 126 3.32 -17.89 8.28
CA LEU A 126 1.88 -18.16 8.27
C LEU A 126 1.13 -17.25 9.24
N GLU A 127 1.67 -17.05 10.45
CA GLU A 127 1.13 -16.09 11.42
C GLU A 127 1.06 -14.67 10.82
N ALA A 128 2.16 -14.23 10.20
CA ALA A 128 2.21 -12.95 9.50
C ALA A 128 1.24 -12.87 8.33
N ALA A 129 1.12 -13.93 7.52
CA ALA A 129 0.20 -13.96 6.38
C ALA A 129 -1.26 -13.81 6.83
N LYS A 130 -1.66 -14.50 7.91
CA LYS A 130 -3.01 -14.41 8.48
C LYS A 130 -3.29 -12.99 9.00
N GLY A 131 -2.39 -12.45 9.83
CA GLY A 131 -2.54 -11.10 10.37
C GLY A 131 -2.55 -10.03 9.28
N ALA A 132 -1.59 -10.08 8.36
CA ALA A 132 -1.48 -9.11 7.29
C ALA A 132 -2.67 -9.12 6.33
N TRP A 133 -3.28 -10.28 6.08
CA TRP A 133 -4.48 -10.34 5.26
C TRP A 133 -5.70 -9.74 5.97
N GLN A 134 -5.83 -9.98 7.28
CA GLN A 134 -6.89 -9.36 8.09
C GLN A 134 -6.79 -7.82 8.07
N GLU A 135 -5.59 -7.28 8.28
CA GLU A 135 -5.34 -5.83 8.21
C GLU A 135 -5.65 -5.26 6.82
N THR A 136 -5.23 -5.96 5.75
CA THR A 136 -5.53 -5.55 4.37
C THR A 136 -7.03 -5.47 4.11
N ILE A 137 -7.80 -6.48 4.48
CA ILE A 137 -9.26 -6.47 4.26
C ILE A 137 -9.92 -5.36 5.09
N ALA A 138 -9.55 -5.21 6.37
CA ALA A 138 -10.11 -4.16 7.22
C ALA A 138 -9.82 -2.76 6.66
N PHE A 139 -8.57 -2.52 6.24
CA PHE A 139 -8.15 -1.27 5.65
C PHE A 139 -8.87 -0.97 4.33
N LEU A 140 -8.95 -1.94 3.42
CA LEU A 140 -9.62 -1.75 2.13
C LEU A 140 -11.12 -1.49 2.29
N ARG A 141 -11.80 -2.21 3.18
CA ARG A 141 -13.22 -1.94 3.49
C ARG A 141 -13.40 -0.51 3.98
N ASN A 142 -12.60 -0.08 4.96
CA ASN A 142 -12.67 1.28 5.48
C ASN A 142 -12.47 2.34 4.39
N ARG A 143 -11.52 2.13 3.46
CA ARG A 143 -11.15 3.12 2.44
C ARG A 143 -12.01 3.09 1.18
N LEU A 144 -12.61 1.94 0.83
CA LEU A 144 -13.34 1.76 -0.42
C LEU A 144 -14.87 1.66 -0.23
N GLU A 145 -15.35 1.31 0.96
CA GLU A 145 -16.78 1.18 1.24
C GLU A 145 -17.39 2.41 1.92
N SER A 146 -16.56 3.27 2.53
CA SER A 146 -17.06 4.52 3.09
C SER A 146 -17.55 5.43 1.95
N PRO A 147 -18.81 5.93 1.99
CA PRO A 147 -19.26 6.94 1.05
C PRO A 147 -18.33 8.15 1.20
N GLY A 148 -17.80 8.63 0.07
CA GLY A 148 -16.94 9.80 0.09
C GLY A 148 -17.67 10.96 0.75
N VAL A 149 -17.03 11.63 1.71
CA VAL A 149 -17.42 12.97 2.13
C VAL A 149 -17.39 13.84 0.87
N GLY A 150 -18.56 14.08 0.27
CA GLY A 150 -18.70 14.69 -1.05
C GLY A 150 -20.04 14.50 -1.76
N ALA A 151 -21.03 13.87 -1.14
CA ALA A 151 -22.41 13.80 -1.66
C ALA A 151 -23.46 14.08 -0.57
N ALA A 152 -23.20 15.10 0.25
CA ALA A 152 -24.18 15.69 1.14
C ALA A 152 -24.14 17.20 0.92
N ASP A 153 -25.07 17.71 0.12
CA ASP A 153 -26.01 18.79 0.46
C ASP A 153 -26.38 19.62 -0.78
N GLU A 154 -27.36 19.12 -1.55
CA GLU A 154 -28.26 19.98 -2.33
C GLU A 154 -29.67 19.37 -2.21
N ARG A 155 -30.44 19.87 -1.24
CA ARG A 155 -31.90 19.95 -1.28
C ARG A 155 -32.32 21.38 -0.98
#